data_AF-Q4CZP5-F1
#
_entry.id   AF-Q4CZP5-F1
#
_cell.length_a   1.000
_cell.length_b   1.000
_cell.length_c   1.000
_cell.angle_alpha   90.00
_cell.angle_beta   90.00
_cell.angle_gamma   90.00
#
_symmetry.space_group_name_H-M   'P 1'
#
loop_
_entity.id
_entity.type
_entity.pdbx_description
1 polymer ?
#
loop_
_entity_poly.entity_id
_entity_poly.type
_entity_poly.pdbx_seq_one_letter_code
_entity_poly.pdbx_strand_id
1 'polypeptide(L)'
;MQPKICHVVFFRLDPAKVTTLLPTDVLQRHLSVLREKVPGLLELNFGPTGTNLYPNYVDCSNGYTHCLVSKHADADKLKVYAEHPDHVVFANLLKSSSAAPPIRIDFELSASNE
;
A
#
# COMPACT_ATOMS: atom_id res chain seq x y z
N MET A 1 12.10 -8.98 -14.33
CA MET A 1 11.06 -8.21 -15.04
C MET A 1 11.02 -6.83 -14.40
N GLN A 2 11.09 -5.76 -15.20
CA GLN A 2 11.04 -4.39 -14.66
C GLN A 2 9.57 -4.00 -14.40
N PRO A 3 9.25 -3.34 -13.27
CA PRO A 3 7.91 -2.82 -13.05
C PRO A 3 7.62 -1.66 -14.02
N LYS A 4 6.42 -1.66 -14.60
CA LYS A 4 5.93 -0.57 -15.46
C LYS A 4 4.86 0.27 -14.79
N ILE A 5 4.18 -0.25 -13.76
CA ILE A 5 3.11 0.46 -13.06
C ILE A 5 3.45 0.56 -11.58
N CYS A 6 3.31 1.76 -11.02
CA CYS A 6 3.37 2.03 -9.60
C CYS A 6 1.98 2.39 -9.09
N HIS A 7 1.54 1.71 -8.03
CA HIS A 7 0.30 1.94 -7.32
C HIS A 7 0.62 2.42 -5.90
N VAL A 8 0.20 3.64 -5.58
CA VAL A 8 0.45 4.30 -4.30
C VAL A 8 -0.89 4.63 -3.64
N VAL A 9 -1.02 4.28 -2.36
CA VAL A 9 -2.21 4.61 -1.57
C VAL A 9 -1.80 5.20 -0.24
N PHE A 10 -2.30 6.39 0.05
CA PHE A 10 -2.18 7.01 1.35
C PHE A 10 -3.45 6.74 2.16
N PHE A 11 -3.27 6.28 3.40
CA PHE A 11 -4.36 5.99 4.32
C PHE A 11 -4.29 6.90 5.53
N ARG A 12 -5.45 7.41 5.93
CA ARG A 12 -5.64 7.99 7.26
C ARG A 12 -6.40 6.97 8.09
N LEU A 13 -5.65 6.11 8.79
CA LEU A 13 -6.22 5.04 9.60
C LEU A 13 -6.54 5.53 11.02
N ASP A 14 -7.64 5.03 11.57
CA ASP A 14 -8.02 5.17 12.97
C ASP A 14 -7.20 4.18 13.82
N PRO A 15 -6.35 4.66 14.75
CA PRO A 15 -5.50 3.79 15.56
C PRO A 15 -6.27 2.73 16.33
N ALA A 16 -7.45 3.06 16.88
CA ALA A 16 -8.24 2.12 17.66
C ALA A 16 -8.75 0.98 16.77
N LYS A 17 -9.23 1.31 15.55
CA LYS A 17 -9.68 0.30 14.59
C LYS A 17 -8.54 -0.53 14.04
N VAL A 18 -7.36 0.06 13.82
CA VAL A 18 -6.18 -0.70 13.39
C VAL A 18 -5.79 -1.73 14.44
N THR A 19 -5.71 -1.35 15.72
CA THR A 19 -5.40 -2.30 16.79
C THR A 19 -6.39 -3.47 16.85
N THR A 20 -7.67 -3.24 16.55
CA THR A 20 -8.70 -4.29 16.57
C THR A 20 -8.74 -5.13 15.29
N LEU A 21 -8.69 -4.50 14.10
CA LEU A 21 -8.96 -5.14 12.81
C LEU A 21 -7.71 -5.56 12.05
N LEU A 22 -6.59 -4.88 12.30
CA LEU A 22 -5.31 -5.06 11.60
C LEU A 22 -4.14 -5.11 12.60
N PRO A 23 -4.15 -6.04 13.57
CA PRO A 23 -2.97 -6.24 14.41
C PRO A 23 -1.77 -6.63 13.55
N THR A 24 -0.56 -6.39 14.05
CA THR A 24 0.69 -6.48 13.28
C THR A 24 0.86 -7.84 12.59
N ASP A 25 0.53 -8.95 13.25
CA ASP A 25 0.62 -10.31 12.72
C ASP A 25 -0.34 -10.54 11.55
N VAL A 26 -1.58 -10.06 11.66
CA VAL A 26 -2.59 -10.11 10.59
C VAL A 26 -2.13 -9.29 9.39
N LEU A 27 -1.63 -8.07 9.64
CA LEU A 27 -1.09 -7.21 8.60
C LEU A 27 0.08 -7.88 7.85
N GLN A 28 1.07 -8.40 8.58
CA GLN A 28 2.21 -9.08 7.96
C GLN A 28 1.78 -10.32 7.18
N ARG A 29 0.81 -11.09 7.69
CA ARG A 29 0.26 -12.25 6.97
C ARG A 29 -0.37 -11.84 5.64
N HIS A 30 -1.20 -10.80 5.61
CA HIS A 30 -1.78 -10.31 4.36
C HIS A 30 -0.71 -9.86 3.36
N LEU A 31 0.29 -9.10 3.81
CA LEU A 31 1.37 -8.63 2.94
C LEU A 31 2.19 -9.80 2.37
N SER A 32 2.54 -10.80 3.18
CA SER A 32 3.26 -11.99 2.71
C SER A 32 2.45 -12.81 1.71
N VAL A 33 1.16 -13.07 2.00
CA VAL A 33 0.27 -13.80 1.08
C VAL A 33 0.14 -13.09 -0.26
N LEU A 34 0.02 -11.77 -0.27
CA LEU A 34 -0.06 -11.00 -1.52
C LEU A 34 1.23 -11.13 -2.34
N ARG A 35 2.40 -10.99 -1.70
CA ARG A 35 3.70 -11.14 -2.37
C ARG A 35 3.90 -12.53 -2.96
N GLU A 36 3.42 -13.57 -2.28
CA GLU A 36 3.59 -14.96 -2.73
C GLU A 36 2.60 -15.36 -3.83
N LYS A 37 1.36 -14.88 -3.75
CA LYS A 37 0.27 -15.43 -4.57
C LYS A 37 -0.15 -14.58 -5.76
N VAL A 38 0.07 -13.27 -5.74
CA VAL A 38 -0.43 -12.38 -6.80
C VAL A 38 0.54 -12.36 -7.97
N PRO A 39 0.17 -12.89 -9.16
CA PRO A 39 1.08 -12.91 -10.31
C PRO A 39 1.32 -11.50 -10.83
N GLY A 40 2.60 -11.13 -10.98
CA GLY A 40 2.99 -9.84 -11.55
C GLY A 40 3.07 -8.68 -10.55
N LEU A 41 2.79 -8.92 -9.27
CA LEU A 41 3.16 -8.03 -8.17
C LEU A 41 4.67 -8.20 -7.90
N LEU A 42 5.46 -7.18 -8.19
CA LEU A 42 6.92 -7.22 -8.11
C LEU A 42 7.45 -6.63 -6.81
N GLU A 43 6.73 -5.67 -6.23
CA GLU A 43 7.09 -5.03 -4.98
C GLU A 43 5.81 -4.67 -4.21
N LEU A 44 5.83 -4.82 -2.88
CA LEU A 44 4.75 -4.41 -2.00
C LEU A 44 5.33 -3.95 -0.65
N ASN A 45 5.16 -2.66 -0.35
CA ASN A 45 5.52 -2.04 0.91
C ASN A 45 4.29 -1.42 1.55
N PHE A 46 4.21 -1.51 2.87
CA PHE A 46 3.21 -0.84 3.67
C PHE A 46 3.82 -0.45 5.01
N GLY A 47 3.55 0.76 5.47
CA GLY A 47 4.08 1.22 6.75
C GLY A 47 3.52 2.56 7.21
N PRO A 48 3.82 2.95 8.46
CA PRO A 48 3.40 4.23 9.00
C PRO A 48 4.20 5.38 8.38
N THR A 49 3.58 6.56 8.33
CA THR A 49 4.23 7.81 7.99
C THR A 49 5.32 8.14 9.01
N GLY A 50 6.53 8.46 8.53
CA GLY A 50 7.58 9.00 9.38
C GLY A 50 7.37 10.50 9.65
N THR A 51 7.42 10.90 10.92
CA THR A 51 7.22 12.30 11.35
C THR A 51 8.47 12.97 11.92
N ASN A 52 9.56 12.22 12.08
CA ASN A 52 10.82 12.71 12.66
C ASN A 52 12.03 11.94 12.09
N LEU A 53 12.20 11.95 10.76
CA LEU A 53 13.21 11.13 10.09
C LEU A 53 14.64 11.69 10.19
N TYR A 54 14.79 13.01 10.35
CA TYR A 54 16.07 13.71 10.50
C TYR A 54 15.85 15.07 11.21
N PRO A 55 16.91 15.76 11.72
CA PRO A 55 16.75 17.06 12.37
C PRO A 55 16.05 18.09 11.47
N ASN A 56 15.07 18.81 12.02
CA ASN A 56 14.22 19.76 11.28
C ASN A 56 13.37 19.11 10.17
N TYR A 57 13.00 17.84 10.31
CA TYR A 57 12.06 17.19 9.39
C TYR A 57 10.73 17.96 9.34
N VAL A 58 10.31 18.35 8.14
CA VAL A 58 9.01 18.98 7.92
C VAL A 58 8.02 17.89 7.54
N ASP A 59 7.05 17.63 8.42
CA ASP A 59 5.97 16.69 8.13
C ASP A 59 5.00 17.28 7.09
N CYS A 60 4.97 16.65 5.90
CA CYS A 60 4.07 16.99 4.80
C CYS A 60 2.97 15.94 4.58
N SER A 61 2.77 15.02 5.53
CA SER A 61 1.81 13.91 5.40
C SER A 61 0.35 14.34 5.38
N ASN A 62 0.05 15.57 5.79
CA ASN A 62 -1.30 16.12 5.86
C ASN A 62 -2.27 15.22 6.65
N GLY A 63 -1.77 14.57 7.71
CA GLY A 63 -2.54 13.69 8.58
C GLY A 63 -2.79 12.29 8.02
N TYR A 64 -2.23 11.91 6.87
CA TYR A 64 -2.20 10.52 6.42
C TYR A 64 -1.17 9.74 7.23
N THR A 65 -1.61 8.62 7.80
CA THR A 65 -0.86 7.89 8.83
C THR A 65 -0.09 6.70 8.28
N HIS A 66 -0.48 6.18 7.11
CA HIS A 66 0.16 5.03 6.48
C HIS A 66 0.22 5.20 4.96
N CYS A 67 1.19 4.53 4.34
CA CYS A 67 1.33 4.46 2.89
C CYS A 67 1.49 3.00 2.45
N LEU A 68 0.80 2.63 1.37
CA LEU A 68 1.06 1.42 0.59
C LEU A 68 1.69 1.82 -0.74
N VAL A 69 2.79 1.16 -1.10
CA VAL A 69 3.40 1.28 -2.42
C VAL A 69 3.55 -0.12 -2.99
N SER A 70 3.00 -0.34 -4.18
CA SER A 70 3.19 -1.58 -4.92
C SER A 70 3.61 -1.31 -6.34
N LYS A 71 4.39 -2.23 -6.90
CA LYS A 71 4.85 -2.15 -8.28
C LYS A 71 4.45 -3.40 -9.04
N HIS A 72 3.97 -3.20 -10.27
CA HIS A 72 3.40 -4.25 -11.11
C HIS A 72 4.11 -4.29 -12.46
N ALA A 73 4.14 -5.48 -13.05
CA ALA A 73 4.75 -5.70 -14.36
C ALA A 73 4.17 -4.80 -15.47
N ASP A 74 2.84 -4.59 -15.45
CA ASP A 74 2.07 -3.80 -16.40
C ASP A 74 0.66 -3.53 -15.83
N ALA A 75 -0.17 -2.81 -16.58
CA ALA A 75 -1.53 -2.46 -16.18
C ALA A 75 -2.45 -3.68 -16.02
N ASP A 76 -2.24 -4.73 -16.82
CA ASP A 76 -3.01 -5.98 -16.72
C ASP A 76 -2.71 -6.70 -15.39
N LYS A 77 -1.44 -6.68 -14.95
CA LYS A 77 -1.07 -7.22 -13.64
C LYS A 77 -1.58 -6.38 -12.46
N LEU A 78 -1.64 -5.06 -12.60
CA LEU A 78 -2.33 -4.23 -11.60
C LEU A 78 -3.82 -4.61 -11.49
N LYS A 79 -4.50 -4.87 -12.62
CA LYS A 79 -5.88 -5.35 -12.60
C LYS A 79 -6.02 -6.70 -11.88
N VAL A 80 -5.14 -7.66 -12.18
CA VAL A 80 -5.09 -8.95 -11.48
C VAL A 80 -4.91 -8.75 -9.97
N TYR A 81 -4.03 -7.86 -9.55
CA TYR A 81 -3.85 -7.50 -8.13
C TYR A 81 -5.13 -6.92 -7.53
N ALA A 82 -5.75 -5.95 -8.20
CA ALA A 82 -6.96 -5.28 -7.70
C ALA A 82 -8.12 -6.25 -7.48
N GLU A 83 -8.29 -7.23 -8.39
CA GLU A 83 -9.36 -8.22 -8.37
C GLU A 83 -9.03 -9.48 -7.53
N HIS A 84 -7.78 -9.64 -7.08
CA HIS A 84 -7.36 -10.83 -6.35
C HIS A 84 -8.12 -10.98 -5.01
N PRO A 85 -8.68 -12.16 -4.67
CA PRO A 85 -9.47 -12.35 -3.46
C PRO A 85 -8.75 -11.92 -2.17
N ASP A 86 -7.48 -12.30 -2.00
CA ASP A 86 -6.70 -11.91 -0.83
C ASP A 86 -6.45 -10.38 -0.74
N HIS A 87 -6.37 -9.69 -1.89
CA HIS A 87 -6.26 -8.23 -1.93
C HIS A 87 -7.57 -7.58 -1.55
N VAL A 88 -8.70 -8.07 -2.08
CA VAL A 88 -10.04 -7.54 -1.75
C VAL A 88 -10.30 -7.63 -0.25
N VAL A 89 -9.95 -8.75 0.39
CA VAL A 89 -10.06 -8.90 1.85
C VAL A 89 -9.20 -7.85 2.58
N PHE A 90 -7.93 -7.71 2.20
CA PHE A 90 -7.03 -6.75 2.83
C PHE A 90 -7.47 -5.29 2.64
N ALA A 91 -7.89 -4.93 1.43
CA ALA A 91 -8.41 -3.60 1.10
C ALA A 91 -9.68 -3.27 1.91
N ASN A 92 -10.56 -4.26 2.13
CA ASN A 92 -11.75 -4.07 2.97
C ASN A 92 -11.41 -3.84 4.45
N LEU A 93 -10.38 -4.51 4.98
CA LEU A 93 -9.89 -4.24 6.34
C LEU A 93 -9.34 -2.82 6.45
N LEU A 94 -8.50 -2.39 5.50
CA LEU A 94 -7.95 -1.02 5.48
C LEU A 94 -9.07 0.03 5.36
N LYS A 95 -10.07 -0.20 4.50
CA LYS A 95 -11.23 0.68 4.36
C LYS A 95 -12.04 0.77 5.66
N SER A 96 -12.26 -0.35 6.33
CA SER A 96 -13.00 -0.40 7.59
C SER A 96 -12.26 0.31 8.73
N SER A 97 -10.92 0.28 8.70
CA SER A 97 -10.03 0.96 9.64
C SER A 97 -9.76 2.44 9.29
N SER A 98 -10.28 2.95 8.17
CA SER A 98 -10.00 4.32 7.73
C SER A 98 -10.84 5.36 8.49
N ALA A 99 -10.20 6.44 8.90
CA ALA A 99 -10.81 7.65 9.48
C ALA A 99 -11.16 8.71 8.42
N ALA A 100 -10.55 8.64 7.24
CA ALA A 100 -10.88 9.47 6.08
C ALA A 100 -10.69 8.66 4.77
N PRO A 101 -11.28 9.08 3.64
CA PRO A 101 -11.07 8.42 2.37
C PRO A 101 -9.58 8.34 1.99
N PRO A 102 -9.10 7.21 1.43
CA PRO A 102 -7.73 7.09 0.96
C PRO A 102 -7.49 7.93 -0.30
N ILE A 103 -6.24 8.37 -0.50
CA ILE A 103 -5.77 8.91 -1.78
C ILE A 103 -5.07 7.77 -2.51
N ARG A 104 -5.53 7.44 -3.73
CA ARG A 104 -4.88 6.46 -4.62
C ARG A 104 -4.33 7.17 -5.84
N ILE A 105 -3.09 6.84 -6.21
CA ILE A 105 -2.43 7.31 -7.43
C ILE A 105 -1.80 6.10 -8.11
N ASP A 106 -2.11 5.93 -9.39
CA ASP A 106 -1.57 4.91 -10.27
C ASP A 106 -0.83 5.61 -11.42
N PHE A 107 0.41 5.23 -11.69
CA PHE A 107 1.20 5.87 -12.75
C PHE A 107 2.19 4.91 -13.41
N GLU A 108 2.54 5.21 -14.66
CA GLU A 108 3.59 4.49 -15.38
C GLU A 108 4.97 4.89 -14.87
N LEU A 109 5.81 3.89 -14.64
CA LEU A 109 7.22 4.07 -14.37
C LEU A 109 7.94 4.30 -15.70
N SER A 110 8.59 5.45 -15.84
CA SER A 110 9.52 5.66 -16.95
C SER A 110 10.61 4.61 -16.85
N ALA A 111 10.94 3.97 -17.98
CA ALA A 111 12.21 3.24 -18.07
C ALA A 111 13.30 4.22 -17.62
N SER A 112 14.03 3.88 -16.57
CA SER A 112 15.26 4.58 -16.26
C SER A 112 16.12 4.47 -17.51
N ASN A 113 16.38 5.61 -18.15
CA ASN A 113 17.47 5.71 -19.11
C ASN A 113 18.74 5.50 -18.27
N GLU A 114 19.17 4.24 -18.13
CA GLU A 114 20.55 3.95 -17.76
C GLU A 114 21.48 4.38 -18.90
#